data_AF-A0A168NQ91-F1
#
_entry.id   AF-A0A168NQ91-F1
#
_cell.length_a   1.000
_cell.length_b   1.000
_cell.length_c   1.000
_cell.angle_alpha   90.00
_cell.angle_beta   90.00
_cell.angle_gamma   90.00
#
_symmetry.space_group_name_H-M   'P 1'
#
loop_
_entity.id
_entity.type
_entity.pdbx_description
1 polymer ?
#
loop_
_entity_poly.entity_id
_entity_poly.type
_entity_poly.pdbx_seq_one_letter_code
_entity_poly.pdbx_strand_id
1 'polypeptide(L)'
;MDVVEQQDKTKKPFLPQHIFTEAEPTPTTENMPNTPLDNASIKDEAHFADTIAAEQQNQEIPADPRKDKAHEELDHISDQLSNHSDLVQRWNSVLSNASNLSFSKQLQGTLLLTASTDANRQFLGSEDEIMRVMLKLDSIDSLGDDDIRQKRKMLVKKCEHMLEELDQVKKTQWERAVSSSNKQGQSHRRRRNKKKHHRK
;
A
#
# COMPACT_ATOMS: atom_id res chain seq x y z
N MET A 1 14.83 -53.66 -36.00
CA MET A 1 13.50 -54.18 -36.38
C MET A 1 12.50 -53.57 -35.40
N ASP A 2 12.09 -52.34 -35.66
CA ASP A 2 10.97 -51.90 -36.54
C ASP A 2 9.73 -51.64 -35.66
N VAL A 3 9.49 -50.37 -35.30
CA VAL A 3 8.52 -49.43 -35.93
C VAL A 3 7.07 -49.84 -35.66
N VAL A 4 6.34 -49.03 -34.87
CA VAL A 4 5.11 -48.35 -35.32
C VAL A 4 4.96 -47.02 -34.55
N GLU A 5 5.12 -45.95 -35.31
CA GLU A 5 4.69 -44.58 -35.06
C GLU A 5 3.19 -44.47 -35.34
N GLN A 6 2.43 -43.76 -34.48
CA GLN A 6 1.17 -43.16 -34.90
C GLN A 6 0.84 -41.90 -34.08
N GLN A 7 0.76 -40.81 -34.84
CA GLN A 7 0.46 -39.43 -34.47
C GLN A 7 -1.02 -39.29 -34.09
N ASP A 8 -1.37 -38.38 -33.17
CA ASP A 8 -2.61 -37.60 -33.30
C ASP A 8 -2.61 -36.28 -32.50
N LYS A 9 -2.30 -35.21 -33.24
CA LYS A 9 -3.15 -34.02 -33.46
C LYS A 9 -3.74 -33.31 -32.22
N THR A 10 -3.08 -32.21 -31.85
CA THR A 10 -3.67 -30.86 -31.67
C THR A 10 -5.13 -30.77 -31.21
N LYS A 11 -5.36 -30.88 -29.89
CA LYS A 11 -6.61 -30.44 -29.27
C LYS A 11 -6.66 -28.90 -29.22
N LYS A 12 -7.39 -28.30 -30.16
CA LYS A 12 -7.77 -26.87 -30.12
C LYS A 12 -8.73 -26.65 -28.94
N PRO A 13 -8.67 -25.49 -28.24
CA PRO A 13 -9.61 -25.17 -27.17
C PRO A 13 -11.03 -24.94 -27.73
N PHE A 14 -12.01 -25.49 -27.02
CA PHE A 14 -13.44 -25.33 -27.29
C PHE A 14 -13.87 -23.88 -27.01
N LEU A 15 -14.13 -23.10 -28.07
CA LEU A 15 -14.88 -21.84 -27.94
C LEU A 15 -16.38 -22.14 -28.11
N PRO A 16 -17.26 -21.57 -27.26
CA PRO A 16 -18.70 -21.60 -27.48
C PRO A 16 -19.06 -20.88 -28.78
N GLN A 17 -19.80 -21.55 -29.65
CA GLN A 17 -20.38 -20.95 -30.85
C GLN A 17 -21.48 -19.97 -30.43
N HIS A 18 -21.22 -18.67 -30.51
CA HIS A 18 -22.27 -17.66 -30.47
C HIS A 18 -23.10 -17.80 -31.76
N ILE A 19 -24.34 -18.25 -31.60
CA ILE A 19 -25.35 -18.23 -32.64
C ILE A 19 -25.73 -16.76 -32.84
N PHE A 20 -25.27 -16.15 -33.93
CA PHE A 20 -25.84 -14.92 -34.46
C PHE A 20 -27.15 -15.30 -35.16
N THR A 21 -28.29 -15.04 -34.51
CA THR A 21 -29.56 -14.96 -35.22
C THR A 21 -29.65 -13.58 -35.86
N GLU A 22 -29.47 -13.54 -37.18
CA GLU A 22 -29.85 -12.42 -38.04
C GLU A 22 -31.37 -12.24 -37.95
N ALA A 23 -31.83 -11.15 -37.33
CA ALA A 23 -33.19 -10.70 -37.51
C ALA A 23 -33.22 -9.78 -38.73
N GLU A 24 -33.97 -10.19 -39.75
CA GLU A 24 -34.20 -9.46 -40.99
C GLU A 24 -34.90 -8.10 -40.74
N PRO A 25 -34.59 -7.05 -41.52
CA PRO A 25 -35.28 -5.78 -41.46
C PRO A 25 -36.64 -5.85 -42.16
N THR A 26 -37.74 -5.78 -41.41
CA THR A 26 -39.07 -5.50 -42.00
C THR A 26 -39.13 -4.07 -42.54
N PRO A 27 -39.53 -3.87 -43.82
CA PRO A 27 -39.76 -2.55 -44.38
C PRO A 27 -41.19 -2.12 -44.04
N THR A 28 -41.34 -1.16 -43.13
CA THR A 28 -42.62 -0.48 -42.93
C THR A 28 -42.50 0.94 -43.45
N THR A 29 -42.90 1.10 -44.70
CA THR A 29 -43.33 2.37 -45.28
C THR A 29 -44.56 2.86 -44.54
N GLU A 30 -44.42 3.92 -43.75
CA GLU A 30 -45.55 4.76 -43.35
C GLU A 30 -45.25 6.22 -43.70
N ASN A 31 -46.19 6.80 -44.44
CA ASN A 31 -46.20 8.18 -44.93
C ASN A 31 -46.11 9.17 -43.76
N MET A 32 -45.22 10.15 -43.86
CA MET A 32 -45.28 11.36 -43.03
C MET A 32 -46.38 12.30 -43.54
N PRO A 33 -47.37 12.69 -42.72
CA PRO A 33 -48.09 13.94 -42.95
C PRO A 33 -47.23 15.12 -42.47
N ASN A 34 -46.83 15.98 -43.41
CA ASN A 34 -46.32 17.30 -43.11
C ASN A 34 -47.41 18.11 -42.43
N THR A 35 -47.32 18.26 -41.10
CA THR A 35 -48.19 19.14 -40.32
C THR A 35 -47.32 20.23 -39.69
N PRO A 36 -47.63 21.52 -39.90
CA PRO A 36 -46.77 22.60 -39.45
C PRO A 36 -46.89 22.81 -37.93
N LEU A 37 -45.71 22.80 -37.30
CA LEU A 37 -45.30 23.47 -36.07
C LEU A 37 -46.39 24.25 -35.30
N ASP A 38 -46.79 23.74 -34.13
CA ASP A 38 -47.23 24.58 -33.02
C ASP A 38 -46.32 24.34 -31.80
N ASN A 39 -45.48 25.33 -31.52
CA ASN A 39 -44.30 25.27 -30.68
C ASN A 39 -44.59 25.57 -29.19
N ALA A 40 -45.73 25.11 -28.66
CA ALA A 40 -46.18 25.49 -27.33
C ALA A 40 -46.39 24.34 -26.34
N SER A 41 -46.31 23.06 -26.78
CA SER A 41 -46.70 21.92 -25.92
C SER A 41 -45.62 20.85 -25.73
N ILE A 42 -44.34 21.14 -26.03
CA ILE A 42 -43.19 20.23 -25.84
C ILE A 42 -42.28 20.74 -24.69
N LYS A 43 -42.87 21.29 -23.62
CA LYS A 43 -42.13 21.64 -22.40
C LYS A 43 -42.42 20.71 -21.23
N ASP A 44 -43.57 20.05 -21.23
CA ASP A 44 -44.00 19.26 -20.07
C ASP A 44 -43.46 17.81 -20.13
N GLU A 45 -43.18 17.27 -21.31
CA GLU A 45 -42.78 15.87 -21.48
C GLU A 45 -41.27 15.64 -21.30
N ALA A 46 -40.44 16.62 -21.70
CA ALA A 46 -39.00 16.60 -21.42
C ALA A 46 -38.72 16.78 -19.92
N HIS A 47 -39.55 17.56 -19.21
CA HIS A 47 -39.42 17.74 -17.76
C HIS A 47 -39.81 16.48 -16.99
N PHE A 48 -40.76 15.68 -17.49
CA PHE A 48 -41.16 14.42 -16.86
C PHE A 48 -40.04 13.37 -16.93
N ALA A 49 -39.39 13.21 -18.09
CA ALA A 49 -38.26 12.28 -18.23
C ALA A 49 -37.04 12.70 -17.38
N ASP A 50 -36.74 14.00 -17.30
CA ASP A 50 -35.70 14.53 -16.41
C ASP A 50 -36.05 14.35 -14.92
N THR A 51 -37.33 14.46 -14.55
CA THR A 51 -37.78 14.25 -13.16
C THR A 51 -37.69 12.76 -12.77
N ILE A 52 -38.09 11.83 -13.65
CA ILE A 52 -37.96 10.38 -13.43
C ILE A 52 -36.48 9.96 -13.40
N ALA A 53 -35.63 10.54 -14.25
CA ALA A 53 -34.19 10.28 -14.25
C ALA A 53 -33.49 10.84 -12.99
N ALA A 54 -33.88 12.04 -12.53
CA ALA A 54 -33.40 12.62 -11.29
C ALA A 54 -33.92 11.87 -10.04
N GLU A 55 -35.15 11.34 -10.08
CA GLU A 55 -35.75 10.56 -9.00
C GLU A 55 -35.18 9.12 -8.95
N GLN A 56 -34.82 8.51 -10.08
CA GLN A 56 -34.04 7.26 -10.10
C GLN A 56 -32.58 7.44 -9.68
N GLN A 57 -31.98 8.62 -9.88
CA GLN A 57 -30.64 8.95 -9.37
C GLN A 57 -30.61 9.21 -7.86
N ASN A 58 -31.76 9.48 -7.23
CA ASN A 58 -31.88 9.70 -5.79
C ASN A 58 -32.36 8.45 -5.03
N GLN A 59 -32.35 7.28 -5.68
CA GLN A 59 -32.37 6.02 -4.96
C GLN A 59 -31.07 5.91 -4.17
N GLU A 60 -31.14 6.21 -2.87
CA GLU A 60 -30.12 5.88 -1.89
C GLU A 60 -29.70 4.42 -2.12
N ILE A 61 -28.55 4.23 -2.76
CA ILE A 61 -27.92 2.93 -2.90
C ILE A 61 -27.80 2.40 -1.47
N PRO A 62 -28.38 1.24 -1.14
CA PRO A 62 -28.28 0.70 0.21
C PRO A 62 -26.82 0.70 0.63
N ALA A 63 -26.49 1.45 1.70
CA ALA A 63 -25.12 1.54 2.20
C ALA A 63 -24.61 0.11 2.39
N ASP A 64 -23.59 -0.28 1.62
CA ASP A 64 -23.01 -1.60 1.77
C ASP A 64 -22.33 -1.62 3.14
N PRO A 65 -22.81 -2.45 4.10
CA PRO A 65 -22.25 -2.48 5.46
C PRO A 65 -20.77 -2.86 5.47
N ARG A 66 -20.22 -3.36 4.37
CA ARG A 66 -18.79 -3.63 4.20
C ARG A 66 -17.99 -2.35 3.96
N LYS A 67 -18.55 -1.36 3.28
CA LYS A 67 -17.91 -0.05 3.05
C LYS A 67 -17.83 0.74 4.34
N ASP A 68 -18.90 0.74 5.14
CA ASP A 68 -18.91 1.42 6.44
C ASP A 68 -17.85 0.85 7.37
N LYS A 69 -17.72 -0.49 7.42
CA LYS A 69 -16.66 -1.16 8.18
C LYS A 69 -15.26 -0.79 7.69
N ALA A 70 -15.05 -0.75 6.38
CA ALA A 70 -13.75 -0.36 5.82
C ALA A 70 -13.40 1.10 6.16
N HIS A 71 -14.38 2.01 6.15
CA HIS A 71 -14.21 3.40 6.59
C HIS A 71 -13.86 3.49 8.07
N GLU A 72 -14.59 2.76 8.92
CA GLU A 72 -14.36 2.68 10.37
C GLU A 72 -12.95 2.13 10.70
N GLU A 73 -12.51 1.07 10.02
CA GLU A 73 -11.17 0.51 10.19
C GLU A 73 -10.08 1.51 9.75
N LEU A 74 -10.30 2.24 8.66
CA LEU A 74 -9.38 3.28 8.22
C LEU A 74 -9.37 4.49 9.17
N ASP A 75 -10.49 4.84 9.78
CA ASP A 75 -10.55 5.89 10.81
C ASP A 75 -9.77 5.48 12.06
N HIS A 76 -9.98 4.26 12.54
CA HIS A 76 -9.22 3.73 13.66
C HIS A 76 -7.71 3.71 13.37
N ILE A 77 -7.29 3.30 12.17
CA ILE A 77 -5.87 3.36 11.79
C ILE A 77 -5.37 4.81 11.68
N SER A 78 -6.20 5.71 11.17
CA SER A 78 -5.89 7.15 11.12
C SER A 78 -5.65 7.71 12.53
N ASP A 79 -6.49 7.34 13.49
CA ASP A 79 -6.34 7.73 14.90
C ASP A 79 -5.08 7.12 15.52
N GLN A 80 -4.78 5.86 15.22
CA GLN A 80 -3.52 5.21 15.63
C GLN A 80 -2.28 5.89 15.06
N LEU A 81 -2.38 6.51 13.88
CA LEU A 81 -1.30 7.28 13.26
C LEU A 81 -1.37 8.76 13.62
N SER A 82 -2.34 9.21 14.42
CA SER A 82 -2.44 10.61 14.83
C SER A 82 -1.24 11.02 15.71
N ASN A 83 -0.91 12.31 15.72
CA ASN A 83 0.26 12.81 16.46
C ASN A 83 0.19 12.55 17.98
N HIS A 84 -1.02 12.35 18.50
CA HIS A 84 -1.27 12.10 19.92
C HIS A 84 -1.24 10.60 20.27
N SER A 85 -1.24 9.72 19.27
CA SER A 85 -1.20 8.27 19.49
C SER A 85 0.10 7.82 20.16
N ASP A 86 -0.01 6.82 21.03
CA ASP A 86 1.12 6.16 21.69
C ASP A 86 2.17 5.65 20.69
N LEU A 87 1.74 5.24 19.49
CA LEU A 87 2.65 4.81 18.42
C LEU A 87 3.54 5.97 17.96
N VAL A 88 2.93 7.11 17.63
CA VAL A 88 3.64 8.30 17.12
C VAL A 88 4.49 8.93 18.22
N GLN A 89 4.02 8.93 19.47
CA GLN A 89 4.81 9.39 20.62
C GLN A 89 6.05 8.52 20.84
N ARG A 90 5.91 7.19 20.83
CA ARG A 90 7.05 6.27 20.93
C ARG A 90 8.02 6.43 19.78
N TRP A 91 7.51 6.54 18.55
CA TRP A 91 8.32 6.82 17.37
C TRP A 91 9.14 8.12 17.55
N ASN A 92 8.51 9.24 17.93
CA ASN A 92 9.21 10.50 18.20
C ASN A 92 10.25 10.37 19.34
N SER A 93 9.92 9.63 20.41
CA SER A 93 10.86 9.35 21.50
C SER A 93 12.08 8.57 20.99
N VAL A 94 11.88 7.59 20.11
CA VAL A 94 12.97 6.82 19.51
C VAL A 94 13.84 7.70 18.61
N LEU A 95 13.24 8.58 17.78
CA LEU A 95 13.99 9.50 16.92
C LEU A 95 14.83 10.48 17.74
N SER A 96 14.27 11.04 18.81
CA SER A 96 15.00 11.96 19.68
C SER A 96 16.12 11.27 20.48
N ASN A 97 15.91 10.01 20.87
CA ASN A 97 16.89 9.20 21.61
C ASN A 97 17.77 8.32 20.71
N ALA A 98 17.82 8.59 19.40
CA ALA A 98 18.54 7.83 18.39
C ALA A 98 20.02 7.58 18.73
N SER A 99 20.68 8.48 19.47
CA SER A 99 22.09 8.34 19.88
C SER A 99 22.35 7.15 20.83
N ASN A 100 21.30 6.59 21.42
CA ASN A 100 21.41 5.52 22.42
C ASN A 100 21.33 4.12 21.79
N LEU A 101 21.21 4.02 20.46
CA LEU A 101 21.20 2.74 19.76
C LEU A 101 22.58 2.06 19.87
N SER A 102 22.56 0.79 20.27
CA SER A 102 23.77 -0.02 20.47
C SER A 102 23.79 -1.21 19.53
N PHE A 103 24.90 -1.39 18.81
CA PHE A 103 25.06 -2.51 17.88
C PHE A 103 25.97 -3.57 18.49
N SER A 104 25.49 -4.80 18.54
CA SER A 104 26.27 -5.95 18.99
C SER A 104 26.99 -6.59 17.80
N LYS A 105 28.25 -6.98 18.00
CA LYS A 105 29.05 -7.64 16.96
C LYS A 105 28.80 -9.15 17.00
N GLN A 106 28.36 -9.70 15.87
CA GLN A 106 28.19 -11.15 15.72
C GLN A 106 29.51 -11.86 15.38
N LEU A 107 29.49 -13.19 15.47
CA LEU A 107 30.63 -14.08 15.18
C LEU A 107 31.19 -13.86 13.76
N GLN A 108 30.32 -13.51 12.81
CA GLN A 108 30.66 -13.22 11.41
C GLN A 108 31.23 -11.81 11.19
N GLY A 109 31.33 -11.00 12.25
CA GLY A 109 31.81 -9.62 12.17
C GLY A 109 30.75 -8.58 11.80
N THR A 110 29.53 -9.01 11.47
CA THR A 110 28.38 -8.14 11.22
C THR A 110 27.90 -7.47 12.51
N LEU A 111 27.59 -6.17 12.43
CA LEU A 111 26.93 -5.44 13.50
C LEU A 111 25.42 -5.60 13.37
N LEU A 112 24.78 -6.11 14.42
CA LEU A 112 23.33 -6.30 14.49
C LEU A 112 22.73 -5.43 15.59
N LEU A 113 21.59 -4.79 15.29
CA LEU A 113 20.75 -4.16 16.29
C LEU A 113 19.95 -5.25 17.01
N THR A 114 20.34 -5.57 18.24
CA THR A 114 19.65 -6.57 19.06
C THR A 114 18.78 -5.89 20.10
N ALA A 115 17.70 -6.55 20.53
CA ALA A 115 16.84 -6.09 21.63
C ALA A 115 17.53 -6.15 23.02
N SER A 116 18.83 -5.91 23.09
CA SER A 116 19.66 -6.00 24.30
C SER A 116 19.48 -4.80 25.22
N THR A 117 19.37 -3.59 24.65
CA THR A 117 19.12 -2.36 25.40
C THR A 117 17.65 -1.94 25.32
N ASP A 118 17.20 -1.15 26.28
CA ASP A 118 15.83 -0.60 26.27
C ASP A 118 15.59 0.28 25.03
N ALA A 119 16.55 1.15 24.68
CA ALA A 119 16.48 1.96 23.47
C ALA A 119 16.32 1.12 22.19
N ASN A 120 17.04 0.00 22.08
CA ASN A 120 16.89 -0.91 20.94
C ASN A 120 15.53 -1.64 20.95
N ARG A 121 14.99 -1.99 22.12
CA ARG A 121 13.65 -2.58 22.24
C ARG A 121 12.57 -1.60 21.80
N GLN A 122 12.66 -0.34 22.24
CA GLN A 122 11.72 0.69 21.84
C GLN A 122 11.79 0.97 20.33
N PHE A 123 13.00 1.00 19.76
CA PHE A 123 13.22 1.15 18.32
C PHE A 123 12.57 0.00 17.54
N LEU A 124 12.96 -1.25 17.83
CA LEU A 124 12.45 -2.43 17.13
C LEU A 124 10.95 -2.63 17.34
N GLY A 125 10.43 -2.30 18.52
CA GLY A 125 9.00 -2.35 18.82
C GLY A 125 8.20 -1.30 18.04
N SER A 126 8.75 -0.10 17.84
CA SER A 126 8.11 0.94 17.02
C SER A 126 8.11 0.55 15.54
N GLU A 127 9.24 0.02 15.04
CA GLU A 127 9.36 -0.53 13.67
C GLU A 127 8.32 -1.64 13.41
N ASP A 128 8.24 -2.63 14.31
CA ASP A 128 7.29 -3.75 14.21
C ASP A 128 5.83 -3.30 14.29
N GLU A 129 5.52 -2.32 15.13
CA GLU A 129 4.15 -1.80 15.24
C GLU A 129 3.72 -1.03 14.00
N ILE A 130 4.59 -0.20 13.40
CA ILE A 130 4.29 0.47 12.13
C ILE A 130 4.10 -0.55 11.01
N MET A 131 4.92 -1.61 10.95
CA MET A 131 4.72 -2.70 9.99
C MET A 131 3.38 -3.42 10.19
N ARG A 132 2.97 -3.66 11.44
CA ARG A 132 1.65 -4.24 11.74
C ARG A 132 0.50 -3.33 11.27
N VAL A 133 0.65 -2.02 11.38
CA VAL A 133 -0.32 -1.06 10.82
C VAL A 133 -0.37 -1.14 9.29
N MET A 134 0.77 -1.24 8.62
CA MET A 134 0.81 -1.43 7.16
C MET A 134 0.11 -2.72 6.72
N LEU A 135 0.38 -3.84 7.40
CA LEU A 135 -0.29 -5.12 7.10
C LEU A 135 -1.81 -5.04 7.28
N LYS A 136 -2.29 -4.29 8.28
CA LYS A 136 -3.72 -4.01 8.45
C LYS A 136 -4.27 -3.18 7.29
N LEU A 137 -3.56 -2.12 6.88
CA LEU A 137 -3.96 -1.30 5.73
C LEU A 137 -4.08 -2.12 4.44
N ASP A 138 -3.16 -3.06 4.20
CA ASP A 138 -3.17 -3.94 3.03
C ASP A 138 -4.37 -4.91 3.03
N SER A 139 -4.90 -5.24 4.20
CA SER A 139 -6.06 -6.14 4.33
C SER A 139 -7.40 -5.48 4.05
N ILE A 140 -7.46 -4.14 4.06
CA ILE A 140 -8.68 -3.36 3.82
C ILE A 140 -8.92 -3.27 2.31
N ASP A 141 -10.04 -3.82 1.82
CA ASP A 141 -10.45 -3.69 0.42
C ASP A 141 -11.16 -2.35 0.18
N SER A 142 -10.97 -1.78 -1.01
CA SER A 142 -11.61 -0.52 -1.41
C SER A 142 -13.04 -0.72 -1.90
N LEU A 143 -13.47 -1.94 -2.27
CA LEU A 143 -14.84 -2.23 -2.71
C LEU A 143 -15.35 -1.28 -3.83
N GLY A 144 -14.42 -0.78 -4.66
CA GLY A 144 -14.71 0.19 -5.73
C GLY A 144 -14.92 1.64 -5.27
N ASP A 145 -14.72 1.95 -3.98
CA ASP A 145 -14.80 3.30 -3.41
C ASP A 145 -13.44 4.01 -3.51
N ASP A 146 -13.43 5.17 -4.17
CA ASP A 146 -12.24 5.98 -4.38
C ASP A 146 -11.78 6.71 -3.09
N ASP A 147 -12.70 7.04 -2.18
CA ASP A 147 -12.36 7.69 -0.92
C ASP A 147 -11.61 6.71 -0.01
N ILE A 148 -12.08 5.46 0.09
CA ILE A 148 -11.38 4.38 0.83
C ILE A 148 -9.99 4.17 0.23
N ARG A 149 -9.90 4.11 -1.11
CA ARG A 149 -8.62 3.93 -1.82
C ARG A 149 -7.65 5.07 -1.51
N GLN A 150 -8.12 6.32 -1.55
CA GLN A 150 -7.29 7.50 -1.33
C GLN A 150 -6.85 7.61 0.14
N LYS A 151 -7.78 7.38 1.08
CA LYS A 151 -7.49 7.37 2.53
C LYS A 151 -6.45 6.30 2.87
N ARG A 152 -6.63 5.06 2.38
CA ARG A 152 -5.64 3.99 2.54
C ARG A 152 -4.27 4.42 1.99
N LYS A 153 -4.22 4.99 0.79
CA LYS A 153 -2.97 5.47 0.18
C LYS A 153 -2.28 6.55 1.02
N MET A 154 -3.03 7.48 1.60
CA MET A 154 -2.48 8.50 2.49
C MET A 154 -1.90 7.90 3.77
N LEU A 155 -2.59 6.94 4.38
CA LEU A 155 -2.13 6.26 5.60
C LEU A 155 -0.89 5.39 5.33
N VAL A 156 -0.84 4.69 4.19
CA VAL A 156 0.34 3.93 3.76
C VAL A 156 1.54 4.85 3.62
N LYS A 157 1.41 5.96 2.89
CA LYS A 157 2.49 6.95 2.74
C LYS A 157 3.01 7.49 4.08
N LYS A 158 2.11 7.66 5.05
CA LYS A 158 2.49 8.10 6.40
C LYS A 158 3.32 7.03 7.12
N CYS A 159 2.92 5.76 7.03
CA CYS A 159 3.68 4.65 7.60
C CYS A 159 5.06 4.51 6.93
N GLU A 160 5.10 4.57 5.59
CA GLU A 160 6.35 4.54 4.81
C GLU A 160 7.30 5.64 5.26
N HIS A 161 6.80 6.87 5.42
CA HIS A 161 7.61 7.98 5.90
C HIS A 161 8.16 7.73 7.32
N MET A 162 7.34 7.21 8.23
CA MET A 162 7.78 6.90 9.59
C MET A 162 8.86 5.81 9.62
N LEU A 163 8.76 4.79 8.77
CA LEU A 163 9.76 3.72 8.64
C LEU A 163 11.05 4.25 8.01
N GLU A 164 10.98 5.07 6.97
CA GLU A 164 12.15 5.66 6.32
C GLU A 164 12.99 6.47 7.31
N GLU A 165 12.35 7.27 8.16
CA GLU A 165 13.05 8.02 9.21
C GLU A 165 13.75 7.10 10.23
N LEU A 166 13.11 5.98 10.61
CA LEU A 166 13.73 4.99 11.49
C LEU A 166 14.93 4.31 10.82
N ASP A 167 14.82 3.95 9.54
CA ASP A 167 15.91 3.35 8.78
C ASP A 167 17.08 4.30 8.59
N GLN A 168 16.82 5.59 8.33
CA GLN A 168 17.85 6.60 8.24
C GLN A 168 18.59 6.78 9.58
N VAL A 169 17.85 6.78 10.70
CA VAL A 169 18.45 6.79 12.05
C VAL A 169 19.31 5.54 12.27
N LYS A 170 18.79 4.35 11.97
CA LYS A 170 19.51 3.07 12.12
C LYS A 170 20.79 3.05 11.29
N LYS A 171 20.74 3.52 10.04
CA LYS A 171 21.89 3.63 9.14
C LYS A 171 22.95 4.58 9.69
N THR A 172 22.57 5.78 10.10
CA THR A 172 23.54 6.76 10.64
C THR A 172 24.23 6.25 11.91
N GLN A 173 23.52 5.57 12.81
CA GLN A 173 24.11 4.99 14.01
C GLN A 173 24.97 3.77 13.68
N TRP A 174 24.58 2.95 12.72
CA TRP A 174 25.39 1.83 12.24
C TRP A 174 26.72 2.32 11.66
N GLU A 175 26.71 3.35 10.79
CA GLU A 175 27.92 3.94 10.21
C GLU A 175 28.87 4.49 11.30
N ARG A 176 28.31 5.10 12.35
CA ARG A 176 29.07 5.55 13.53
C ARG A 176 29.70 4.37 14.28
N ALA A 177 28.94 3.30 14.52
CA ALA A 177 29.42 2.10 15.19
C ALA A 177 30.55 1.42 14.40
N VAL A 178 30.39 1.26 13.08
CA VAL A 178 31.42 0.72 12.18
C VAL A 178 32.69 1.58 12.23
N SER A 179 32.55 2.90 12.09
CA SER A 179 33.69 3.85 12.10
C SER A 179 34.46 3.85 13.42
N SER A 180 33.76 3.72 14.55
CA SER A 180 34.38 3.66 15.88
C SER A 180 35.21 2.39 16.07
N SER A 181 34.72 1.24 15.58
CA SER A 181 35.42 -0.04 15.67
C SER A 181 36.74 -0.04 14.88
N ASN A 182 36.78 0.64 13.73
CA ASN A 182 37.97 0.71 12.88
C ASN A 182 39.08 1.60 13.49
N LYS A 183 38.70 2.70 14.16
CA LYS A 183 39.66 3.62 14.82
C LYS A 183 40.39 2.97 16.00
N GLN A 184 39.72 2.11 16.77
CA GLN A 184 40.34 1.40 17.89
C GLN A 184 41.44 0.42 17.43
N GLY A 185 41.23 -0.26 16.30
CA GLY A 185 42.22 -1.18 15.72
C GLY A 185 43.52 -0.48 15.27
N GLN A 186 43.43 0.73 14.72
CA GLN A 186 44.61 1.50 14.28
C GLN A 186 45.43 2.06 15.45
N SER A 187 44.77 2.52 16.52
CA SER A 187 45.45 3.04 17.72
C SER A 187 46.28 1.94 18.41
N HIS A 188 45.74 0.72 18.52
CA HIS A 188 46.47 -0.41 19.08
C HIS A 188 47.69 -0.83 18.24
N ARG A 189 47.58 -0.79 16.89
CA ARG A 189 48.74 -1.06 16.01
C ARG A 189 49.86 -0.03 16.20
N ARG A 190 49.54 1.26 16.31
CA ARG A 190 50.54 2.33 16.51
C ARG A 190 51.26 2.21 17.86
N ARG A 191 50.54 1.89 18.94
CA ARG A 191 51.16 1.71 20.28
C ARG A 191 52.09 0.49 20.34
N ARG A 192 51.78 -0.60 19.62
CA ARG A 192 52.60 -1.82 19.61
C ARG A 192 53.91 -1.65 18.86
N ASN A 193 53.94 -0.86 17.78
CA ASN A 193 55.19 -0.54 17.08
C ASN A 193 56.11 0.38 17.90
N LYS A 194 55.56 1.34 18.66
CA LYS A 194 56.37 2.25 19.48
C LYS A 194 57.12 1.54 20.62
N LYS A 195 56.54 0.48 21.20
CA LYS A 195 57.23 -0.35 22.21
C LYS A 195 58.36 -1.22 21.66
N LYS A 196 58.37 -1.54 20.36
CA LYS A 196 59.45 -2.33 19.74
C LYS A 196 60.73 -1.53 19.51
N HIS A 197 60.62 -0.20 19.38
CA HIS A 197 61.79 0.67 19.15
C HIS A 197 62.49 1.14 20.44
N HIS A 198 61.97 0.82 21.63
CA HIS A 198 62.57 1.20 22.92
C HIS A 198 63.24 0.03 23.66
N ARG A 199 63.25 -1.19 23.09
CA ARG A 199 64.07 -2.31 23.56
C ARG A 199 65.27 -2.47 22.63
N LYS A 200 66.26 -1.59 22.76
CA LYS A 200 67.63 -1.79 22.30
C LYS A 200 68.57 -1.13 23.28
#